data_AF-A0A1Q6HZA5-F1
#
_entry.id   AF-A0A1Q6HZA5-F1
#
_cell.length_a   1.000
_cell.length_b   1.000
_cell.length_c   1.000
_cell.angle_alpha   90.00
_cell.angle_beta   90.00
_cell.angle_gamma   90.00
#
_symmetry.space_group_name_H-M   'P 1'
#
loop_
_entity.id
_entity.type
_entity.pdbx_description
1 polymer ?
#
loop_
_entity_poly.entity_id
_entity_poly.type
_entity_poly.pdbx_seq_one_letter_code
_entity_poly.pdbx_strand_id
1 'polypeptide(L)' 'MKKFVELKTIEKGNVLVNVNHIVSIESLTDDTSRVLLVGGGKNSTMLYYTISESAETMKRKLWELLL' A
#
# COMPACT_ATOMS: atom_id res chain seq x y z
N MET A 1 10.21 -13.82 6.79
CA MET A 1 10.04 -13.92 5.32
C MET A 1 9.45 -12.60 4.83
N LYS A 2 9.80 -12.13 3.62
CA LYS A 2 9.18 -10.92 3.05
C LYS A 2 7.82 -11.30 2.46
N LYS A 3 6.76 -10.57 2.81
CA LYS A 3 5.41 -10.75 2.27
C LYS A 3 5.10 -9.57 1.33
N PHE A 4 4.44 -9.85 0.21
CA PHE A 4 4.17 -8.86 -0.83
C PHE A 4 2.67 -8.78 -1.11
N VAL A 5 2.21 -7.58 -1.45
CA VAL A 5 0.85 -7.32 -1.90
C VAL A 5 0.87 -6.62 -3.25
N GLU A 6 0.03 -7.06 -4.18
CA GLU A 6 -0.16 -6.39 -5.45
C GLU A 6 -1.23 -5.30 -5.30
N LEU A 7 -0.88 -4.06 -5.63
CA LEU A 7 -1.74 -2.89 -5.55
C LEU A 7 -2.06 -2.37 -6.94
N LYS A 8 -3.35 -2.26 -7.26
CA LYS A 8 -3.79 -1.61 -8.50
C LYS A 8 -3.80 -0.09 -8.30
N THR A 9 -2.75 0.56 -8.79
CA THR A 9 -2.62 2.01 -8.71
C THR A 9 -3.44 2.70 -9.79
N ILE A 10 -3.87 3.93 -9.53
CA ILE A 10 -4.61 4.74 -10.51
C ILE A 10 -3.70 5.19 -11.66
N GLU A 11 -2.42 5.47 -11.37
CA GLU A 11 -1.52 6.14 -12.30
C GLU A 11 -0.57 5.19 -13.05
N LYS A 12 -0.11 4.12 -12.40
CA LYS A 12 1.05 3.32 -12.86
C LYS A 12 0.71 1.85 -13.08
N GLY A 13 -0.58 1.48 -13.07
CA GLY A 13 -1.02 0.09 -13.15
C GLY A 13 -0.74 -0.68 -11.86
N ASN A 14 -0.51 -1.98 -11.95
CA ASN A 14 -0.28 -2.82 -10.78
C ASN A 14 1.16 -2.69 -10.27
N VAL A 15 1.32 -2.56 -8.96
CA VAL A 15 2.63 -2.46 -8.29
C VAL A 15 2.71 -3.51 -7.19
N LEU A 16 3.82 -4.24 -7.14
CA LEU A 16 4.10 -5.18 -6.06
C LEU A 16 4.81 -4.46 -4.91
N VAL A 17 4.22 -4.48 -3.71
CA VAL A 17 4.71 -3.77 -2.53
C VAL A 17 5.04 -4.76 -1.42
N ASN A 18 6.22 -4.61 -0.81
CA ASN A 18 6.55 -5.34 0.43
C ASN A 18 5.70 -4.77 1.57
N VAL A 19 4.88 -5.60 2.21
CA VAL A 19 3.95 -5.17 3.26
C VAL A 19 4.68 -4.54 4.45
N ASN A 20 5.91 -4.96 4.72
CA ASN A 20 6.72 -4.42 5.82
C ASN A 20 7.13 -2.95 5.60
N HIS A 21 6.96 -2.43 4.39
CA HIS A 21 7.27 -1.04 4.07
C HIS A 21 6.04 -0.15 4.14
N ILE A 22 4.83 -0.70 4.29
CA ILE A 22 3.60 0.08 4.41
C ILE A 22 3.56 0.74 5.78
N VAL A 23 3.44 2.06 5.78
CA VAL A 23 3.42 2.90 6.99
C VAL A 23 1.99 3.32 7.31
N SER A 24 1.21 3.70 6.29
CA SER A 24 -0.14 4.21 6.46
C SER A 24 -1.03 3.83 5.27
N ILE A 25 -2.32 3.67 5.53
CA ILE A 25 -3.38 3.58 4.54
C ILE A 25 -4.43 4.63 4.90
N GLU A 26 -4.63 5.60 4.02
CA GLU A 26 -5.55 6.72 4.21
C GLU A 26 -6.66 6.66 3.16
N SER A 27 -7.92 6.83 3.57
CA SER A 27 -9.03 6.96 2.62
C SER A 27 -8.95 8.32 1.94
N LEU A 28 -9.10 8.34 0.61
CA LEU A 28 -9.30 9.58 -0.16
C LEU A 28 -10.77 9.76 -0.55
N THR A 29 -11.41 8.66 -0.97
CA THR A 29 -12.85 8.54 -1.21
C THR A 29 -13.34 7.20 -0.62
N ASP A 30 -14.61 6.86 -0.84
CA ASP A 30 -15.17 5.56 -0.41
C ASP A 30 -14.51 4.38 -1.13
N ASP A 31 -14.03 4.59 -2.36
CA ASP A 31 -13.48 3.57 -3.26
C ASP A 31 -12.00 3.77 -3.62
N THR A 32 -11.36 4.83 -3.12
CA THR A 32 -9.93 5.11 -3.35
C THR A 32 -9.19 5.40 -2.06
N SER A 33 -7.94 4.92 -2.01
CA SER A 33 -7.06 5.10 -0.86
C SER A 33 -5.66 5.50 -1.28
N ARG A 34 -4.93 6.11 -0.35
CA ARG A 34 -3.50 6.36 -0.46
C ARG A 34 -2.75 5.41 0.46
N VAL A 35 -1.78 4.70 -0.09
CA VAL A 35 -0.85 3.85 0.66
C VAL A 35 0.50 4.57 0.75
N LEU A 36 0.96 4.84 1.97
CA LEU A 36 2.27 5.42 2.25
C LEU A 36 3.29 4.32 2.53
N LEU A 37 4.44 4.39 1.87
CA LEU A 37 5.54 3.43 1.98
C LEU A 37 6.82 4.11 2.41
N VAL A 38 7.60 3.43 3.25
CA VAL A 38 8.98 3.82 3.52
C VAL A 38 9.92 3.19 2.47
N GLY A 39 10.72 4.02 1.81
CA GLY A 39 11.78 3.53 0.92
C GLY A 39 12.85 2.78 1.71
N GLY A 40 13.31 1.63 1.21
CA GLY A 40 14.28 0.77 1.89
C GLY A 40 15.75 1.23 1.83
N GLY A 41 16.04 2.47 1.40
CA GLY A 41 17.40 3.00 1.23
C GLY A 41 17.81 3.97 2.35
N LYS A 42 19.13 4.21 2.51
CA LYS A 42 19.71 5.12 3.52
C LYS A 42 19.16 6.56 3.51
N ASN A 43 18.50 6.97 2.42
CA ASN A 43 17.74 8.21 2.30
C ASN A 43 16.26 7.87 2.10
N SER A 44 15.57 7.45 3.17
CA SER A 44 14.22 6.90 3.15
C SER A 44 13.20 7.86 2.54
N THR A 45 13.10 7.86 1.21
CA THR A 45 12.07 8.61 0.48
C THR A 45 10.73 7.97 0.81
N MET A 46 9.81 8.77 1.32
CA MET A 46 8.42 8.36 1.44
C MET A 46 7.83 8.26 0.04
N LEU A 47 7.34 7.09 -0.32
CA LEU A 47 6.60 6.87 -1.56
C LEU A 47 5.12 6.76 -1.23
N TYR A 48 4.26 7.30 -2.07
CA TYR A 48 2.83 7.10 -1.94
C TYR A 48 2.26 6.56 -3.24
N TYR A 49 1.27 5.67 -3.11
CA TYR A 49 0.47 5.20 -4.22
C TYR A 49 -1.00 5.48 -3.94
N THR A 50 -1.68 6.09 -4.91
CA THR A 50 -3.13 6.14 -4.91
C THR A 50 -3.66 4.88 -5.58
N ILE A 51 -4.53 4.15 -4.88
CA ILE A 51 -5.11 2.89 -5.30
C ILE A 51 -6.62 3.00 -5.42
N SER A 52 -7.20 2.28 -6.38
CA SER A 52 -8.65 2.19 -6.59
C SER A 52 -9.26 1.11 -5.69
N GLU A 53 -9.02 1.23 -4.39
CA GLU A 53 -9.56 0.34 -3.37
C GLU A 53 -9.81 1.11 -2.07
N SER A 54 -10.84 0.73 -1.31
CA SER A 54 -11.17 1.39 -0.05
C SER A 54 -10.17 1.05 1.05
N ALA A 55 -10.00 1.95 2.02
CA ALA A 55 -8.99 1.79 3.06
C ALA A 55 -9.25 0.55 3.92
N GLU A 56 -10.52 0.24 4.18
CA GLU A 56 -10.93 -0.94 4.95
C GLU A 56 -10.64 -2.25 4.21
N THR A 57 -10.88 -2.30 2.91
CA THR A 57 -10.55 -3.49 2.11
C THR A 57 -9.04 -3.72 2.09
N MET A 58 -8.26 -2.65 1.94
CA MET A 58 -6.80 -2.70 1.96
C MET A 58 -6.26 -3.16 3.32
N LYS A 59 -6.78 -2.61 4.43
CA LYS A 59 -6.41 -3.05 5.79
C LYS A 59 -6.73 -4.52 6.02
N ARG A 60 -7.89 -5.00 5.57
CA ARG A 60 -8.27 -6.42 5.66
C ARG A 60 -7.30 -7.31 4.89
N LYS A 61 -6.96 -6.96 3.64
CA LYS A 61 -5.96 -7.69 2.85
C LYS A 61 -4.61 -7.76 3.54
N LEU A 62 -4.15 -6.64 4.12
CA LEU A 62 -2.89 -6.63 4.87
C LEU A 62 -2.97 -7.51 6.12
N TRP A 63 -4.08 -7.47 6.84
CA TRP A 63 -4.29 -8.31 8.03
C TRP A 63 -4.21 -9.80 7.69
N GLU A 64 -4.89 -10.24 6.64
CA GLU A 64 -4.85 -11.62 6.14
C GLU A 64 -3.45 -12.05 5.70
N LEU A 65 -2.69 -11.12 5.11
CA LEU A 65 -1.31 -11.37 4.75
C LEU A 65 -0.38 -11.40 5.97
N LEU A 66 -0.67 -10.72 7.08
CA LEU A 66 0.23 -10.66 8.23
C LEU A 66 0.11 -11.86 9.17
N LEU A 67 -1.09 -12.47 9.25
CA LEU A 67 -1.33 -13.77 9.90
C LEU A 67 -0.48 -14.89 9.28
#